data_AF-A0A3A8WDW8-F1
#
_entry.id   AF-A0A3A8WDW8-F1
#
_cell.length_a   1.000
_cell.length_b   1.000
_cell.length_c   1.000
_cell.angle_alpha   90.00
_cell.angle_beta   90.00
_cell.angle_gamma   90.00
#
_symmetry.space_group_name_H-M   'P 1'
#
loop_
_entity.id
_entity.type
_entity.pdbx_description
1 polymer ?
#
loop_
_entity_poly.entity_id
_entity_poly.type
_entity_poly.pdbx_seq_one_letter_code
_entity_poly.pdbx_strand_id
1 'polypeptide(L)'
;MKLKETFLKTEIGGKTFVLPYGQSIADHDAGISLNGTGEILWEGIEKGYGKEELLCLLKKEFAMENGTEEELSNDIISFQEYLKAVGIAETKEPEDYGWSPLSFSTGPLHIIYKGPQMLYDKYFSQFGSRQKKKADLTIQISFLPPHSLKNGTILVRTDELLLIDTKNDYLFLFPKFPVLREMHVRKNGSQAILFCDNSLLEQQMEDIFHGIRFAVLIAASEKGLFFLHSASLLYQGKAWLFSGKSGTGKSTHTNLWKEQFCTELLNGDLNMIGFENSSAYVYGQPWCGTSEICTPENFPLGGITFLKQAGQNICTVPETPEKILAIIQRLISPAWDEILLKRNISFAEQLEKHCPVWQLSCTPDKEAAIVMKKEIDKHIKTC
;
A
#
# COMPACT_ATOMS: atom_id res chain seq x y z
N MET A 1 -15.17 21.78 -4.47
CA MET A 1 -15.01 21.52 -3.02
C MET A 1 -15.82 20.28 -2.68
N LYS A 2 -15.49 19.53 -1.62
CA LYS A 2 -16.26 18.35 -1.20
C LYS A 2 -16.73 18.53 0.25
N LEU A 3 -18.01 18.30 0.49
CA LEU A 3 -18.62 18.33 1.82
C LEU A 3 -18.41 16.98 2.50
N LYS A 4 -18.22 16.98 3.83
CA LYS A 4 -18.23 15.74 4.61
C LYS A 4 -19.61 15.10 4.50
N GLU A 5 -19.65 13.77 4.36
CA GLU A 5 -20.92 13.02 4.24
C GLU A 5 -21.71 12.99 5.57
N THR A 6 -21.09 13.39 6.69
CA THR A 6 -21.62 13.38 8.06
C THR A 6 -22.41 14.63 8.45
N PHE A 7 -22.87 15.41 7.47
CA PHE A 7 -23.73 16.56 7.68
C PHE A 7 -25.04 16.41 6.91
N LEU A 8 -26.14 16.84 7.52
CA LEU A 8 -27.47 16.81 6.94
C LEU A 8 -28.03 18.23 6.88
N LYS A 9 -28.42 18.67 5.67
CA LYS A 9 -29.28 19.85 5.49
C LYS A 9 -30.70 19.51 5.93
N THR A 10 -31.26 20.28 6.85
CA THR A 10 -32.63 20.09 7.37
C THR A 10 -33.27 21.43 7.72
N GLU A 11 -34.60 21.47 7.79
CA GLU A 11 -35.35 22.67 8.16
C GLU A 11 -35.92 22.52 9.57
N ILE A 12 -35.66 23.52 10.43
CA ILE A 12 -36.15 23.56 11.81
C ILE A 12 -36.80 24.91 12.05
N GLY A 13 -38.12 24.92 12.27
CA GLY A 13 -38.87 26.14 12.59
C GLY A 13 -38.82 27.20 11.49
N GLY A 14 -38.85 26.80 10.21
CA GLY A 14 -38.83 27.73 9.07
C GLY A 14 -37.44 28.27 8.70
N LYS A 15 -36.37 27.71 9.29
CA LYS A 15 -34.98 28.07 9.00
C LYS A 15 -34.19 26.84 8.61
N THR A 16 -33.30 27.00 7.64
CA THR A 16 -32.44 25.93 7.17
C THR A 16 -31.18 25.82 8.01
N PHE A 17 -30.88 24.61 8.43
CA PHE A 17 -29.68 24.25 9.18
C PHE A 17 -28.92 23.15 8.46
N VAL A 18 -27.62 23.13 8.66
CA VAL A 18 -26.74 22.01 8.35
C VAL A 18 -26.24 21.46 9.68
N LEU A 19 -26.68 20.26 10.03
CA LEU A 19 -26.41 19.65 11.32
C LEU A 19 -25.47 18.45 11.17
N PRO A 20 -24.48 18.31 12.06
CA PRO A 20 -23.62 17.13 12.09
C PRO A 20 -24.41 15.90 12.57
N TYR A 21 -24.00 14.73 12.11
CA TYR A 21 -24.39 13.45 12.65
C TYR A 21 -23.22 12.46 12.59
N GLY A 22 -23.31 11.33 13.29
CA GLY A 22 -22.25 10.31 13.27
C GLY A 22 -20.90 10.85 13.75
N GLN A 23 -19.83 10.65 12.97
CA GLN A 23 -18.46 11.06 13.36
C GLN A 23 -18.35 12.54 13.66
N SER A 24 -19.04 13.39 12.89
CA SER A 24 -18.99 14.83 13.11
C SER A 24 -19.55 15.25 14.47
N ILE A 25 -20.52 14.51 15.03
CA ILE A 25 -20.94 14.75 16.42
C ILE A 25 -19.85 14.33 17.41
N ALA A 26 -19.19 13.18 17.17
CA ALA A 26 -18.13 12.67 18.03
C ALA A 26 -16.88 13.57 18.02
N ASP A 27 -16.60 14.21 16.87
CA ASP A 27 -15.53 15.19 16.69
C ASP A 27 -15.91 16.58 17.25
N HIS A 28 -17.12 16.72 17.83
CA HIS A 28 -17.68 17.97 18.34
C HIS A 28 -17.82 19.08 17.27
N ASP A 29 -18.02 18.70 16.00
CA ASP A 29 -18.36 19.66 14.94
C ASP A 29 -19.68 20.38 15.29
N ALA A 30 -19.77 21.67 14.95
CA ALA A 30 -20.96 22.47 15.20
C ALA A 30 -21.91 22.46 13.99
N GLY A 31 -23.21 22.53 14.26
CA GLY A 31 -24.21 22.84 13.24
C GLY A 31 -24.19 24.32 12.86
N ILE A 32 -24.54 24.62 11.61
CA ILE A 32 -24.65 25.99 11.11
C ILE A 32 -26.06 26.28 10.57
N SER A 33 -26.46 27.55 10.58
CA SER A 33 -27.66 28.02 9.87
C SER A 33 -27.28 28.54 8.50
N LEU A 34 -28.07 28.22 7.48
CA LEU A 34 -27.92 28.79 6.14
C LEU A 34 -28.90 29.94 5.92
N ASN A 35 -28.44 30.98 5.22
CA ASN A 35 -29.32 32.01 4.62
C ASN A 35 -29.66 31.60 3.17
N GLY A 36 -30.55 32.34 2.50
CA GLY A 36 -30.99 32.00 1.13
C GLY A 36 -29.84 31.77 0.13
N THR A 37 -28.81 32.63 0.16
CA THR A 37 -27.59 32.46 -0.66
C THR A 37 -26.83 31.18 -0.30
N GLY A 38 -26.65 30.92 1.00
CA GLY A 38 -25.96 29.72 1.51
C GLY A 38 -26.68 28.42 1.14
N GLU A 39 -28.01 28.43 1.06
CA GLU A 39 -28.79 27.27 0.61
C GLU A 39 -28.54 26.92 -0.86
N ILE A 40 -28.55 27.93 -1.73
CA ILE A 40 -28.27 27.76 -3.17
C ILE A 40 -26.85 27.23 -3.37
N LEU A 41 -25.88 27.81 -2.65
CA LEU A 41 -24.48 27.38 -2.71
C LEU A 41 -24.30 25.96 -2.19
N TRP A 42 -24.95 25.60 -1.08
CA TRP A 42 -24.93 24.24 -0.54
C TRP A 42 -25.38 23.22 -1.58
N GLU A 43 -26.56 23.43 -2.17
CA GLU A 43 -27.13 22.51 -3.17
C GLU A 43 -26.25 22.39 -4.42
N GLY A 44 -25.64 23.49 -4.84
CA GLY A 44 -24.70 23.47 -5.95
C GLY A 44 -23.45 22.65 -5.64
N ILE A 45 -22.86 22.84 -4.44
CA ILE A 45 -21.68 22.08 -4.01
C ILE A 45 -22.02 20.60 -3.87
N GLU A 46 -23.19 20.26 -3.33
CA GLU A 46 -23.66 18.88 -3.19
C GLU A 46 -23.83 18.18 -4.55
N LYS A 47 -24.27 18.92 -5.58
CA LYS A 47 -24.31 18.46 -6.98
C LYS A 47 -22.94 18.39 -7.65
N GLY A 48 -21.88 18.81 -6.98
CA GLY A 48 -20.50 18.77 -7.48
C GLY A 48 -20.10 19.96 -8.35
N TYR A 49 -20.86 21.06 -8.31
CA TYR A 49 -20.58 22.22 -9.16
C TYR A 49 -19.26 22.93 -8.83
N GLY A 50 -18.56 23.33 -9.89
CA GLY A 50 -17.38 24.17 -9.84
C GLY A 50 -17.71 25.65 -9.62
N LYS A 51 -16.68 26.48 -9.48
CA LYS A 51 -16.84 27.92 -9.18
C LYS A 51 -17.71 28.64 -10.22
N GLU A 52 -17.49 28.38 -11.51
CA GLU A 52 -18.22 29.02 -12.61
C GLU A 52 -19.70 28.62 -12.64
N GLU A 53 -20.01 27.36 -12.33
CA GLU A 53 -21.37 26.85 -12.27
C GLU A 53 -22.14 27.41 -11.07
N LEU A 54 -21.48 27.51 -9.89
CA LEU A 54 -22.03 28.17 -8.71
C LEU A 54 -22.33 29.65 -8.96
N LEU A 55 -21.45 30.34 -9.69
CA LEU A 55 -21.65 31.73 -10.08
C LEU A 55 -22.87 31.88 -11.01
N CYS A 56 -23.05 30.96 -11.95
CA CYS A 56 -24.22 30.93 -12.83
C CYS A 56 -25.53 30.70 -12.06
N LEU A 57 -25.51 29.84 -11.04
CA LEU A 57 -26.63 29.61 -10.13
C LEU A 57 -27.03 30.87 -9.37
N LEU A 58 -26.05 31.54 -8.74
CA LEU A 58 -26.32 32.78 -8.03
C LEU A 58 -26.87 33.86 -8.97
N LYS A 59 -26.30 34.02 -10.17
CA LYS A 59 -26.78 34.99 -11.19
C LYS A 59 -28.22 34.71 -11.67
N LYS A 60 -28.66 33.45 -11.65
CA LYS A 60 -30.02 33.06 -12.04
C LYS A 60 -31.05 33.35 -10.96
N GLU A 61 -30.72 33.06 -9.71
CA GLU A 61 -31.62 33.28 -8.57
C GLU A 61 -31.68 34.75 -8.18
N PHE A 62 -30.54 35.43 -8.16
CA PHE A 62 -30.46 36.88 -7.99
C PHE A 62 -30.47 37.50 -9.38
N ALA A 63 -31.66 37.62 -9.97
CA ALA A 63 -31.87 38.20 -11.29
C ALA A 63 -31.44 39.68 -11.33
N MET A 64 -30.13 39.93 -11.49
CA MET A 64 -29.51 41.25 -11.68
C MET A 64 -29.95 42.33 -10.66
N GLU A 65 -30.28 41.96 -9.42
CA GLU A 65 -30.43 42.94 -8.34
C GLU A 65 -29.07 43.18 -7.67
N ASN A 66 -28.44 44.29 -8.06
CA ASN A 66 -27.40 45.05 -7.35
C ASN A 66 -26.11 44.35 -6.88
N GLY A 67 -25.78 43.15 -7.36
CA GLY A 67 -24.48 42.51 -7.13
C GLY A 67 -23.59 42.53 -8.37
N THR A 68 -22.38 43.07 -8.26
CA THR A 68 -21.35 42.90 -9.29
C THR A 68 -20.89 41.44 -9.34
N GLU A 69 -20.39 40.97 -10.49
CA GLU A 69 -19.85 39.62 -10.62
C GLU A 69 -18.71 39.32 -9.63
N GLU A 70 -17.96 40.36 -9.24
CA GLU A 70 -16.93 40.28 -8.22
C GLU A 70 -17.50 40.00 -6.82
N GLU A 71 -18.61 40.63 -6.45
CA GLU A 71 -19.27 40.41 -5.14
C GLU A 71 -19.80 38.98 -5.02
N LEU A 72 -20.50 38.47 -6.04
CA LEU A 72 -20.98 37.08 -6.04
C LEU A 72 -19.83 36.06 -6.02
N SER A 73 -18.72 36.37 -6.67
CA SER A 73 -17.50 35.54 -6.63
C SER A 73 -16.88 35.53 -5.22
N ASN A 74 -16.87 36.68 -4.54
CA ASN A 74 -16.38 36.80 -3.16
C ASN A 74 -17.30 36.09 -2.17
N ASP A 75 -18.62 36.09 -2.37
CA ASP A 75 -19.57 35.33 -1.56
C ASP A 75 -19.33 33.82 -1.67
N ILE A 76 -19.08 33.32 -2.89
CA ILE A 76 -18.71 31.90 -3.11
C ILE A 76 -17.43 31.56 -2.35
N ILE A 77 -16.38 32.39 -2.47
CA ILE A 77 -15.10 32.15 -1.79
C ILE A 77 -15.31 32.15 -0.26
N SER A 78 -15.96 33.19 0.26
CA SER A 78 -16.20 33.37 1.70
C SER A 78 -17.01 32.21 2.27
N PHE A 79 -18.02 31.73 1.55
CA PHE A 79 -18.81 30.58 1.97
C PHE A 79 -17.98 29.29 1.97
N GLN A 80 -17.17 29.05 0.92
CA GLN A 80 -16.28 27.90 0.88
C GLN A 80 -15.22 27.92 1.99
N GLU A 81 -14.66 29.08 2.29
CA GLU A 81 -13.72 29.26 3.40
C GLU A 81 -14.39 29.07 4.76
N TYR A 82 -15.60 29.60 4.93
CA TYR A 82 -16.41 29.38 6.12
C TYR A 82 -16.66 27.89 6.36
N LEU A 83 -17.14 27.15 5.35
CA LEU A 83 -17.40 25.72 5.46
C LEU A 83 -16.14 24.90 5.81
N LYS A 84 -14.95 25.32 5.33
CA LYS A 84 -13.69 24.71 5.75
C LYS A 84 -13.34 25.06 7.19
N ALA A 85 -13.49 26.32 7.58
CA ALA A 85 -13.15 26.83 8.91
C ALA A 85 -14.01 26.17 10.00
N VAL A 86 -15.30 25.93 9.72
CA VAL A 86 -16.21 25.23 10.63
C VAL A 86 -16.16 23.70 10.49
N GLY A 87 -15.24 23.16 9.69
CA GLY A 87 -15.00 21.72 9.59
C GLY A 87 -16.05 20.92 8.81
N ILE A 88 -16.95 21.56 8.06
CA ILE A 88 -18.00 20.89 7.26
C ILE A 88 -17.43 20.41 5.91
N ALA A 89 -16.56 21.19 5.30
CA ALA A 89 -15.88 20.81 4.07
C ALA A 89 -14.64 19.95 4.36
N GLU A 90 -14.41 18.93 3.53
CA GLU A 90 -13.17 18.16 3.57
C GLU A 90 -12.00 19.09 3.21
N THR A 91 -11.05 19.23 4.14
CA THR A 91 -9.74 19.80 3.84
C THR A 91 -8.86 18.70 3.25
N LYS A 92 -8.08 19.04 2.22
CA LYS A 92 -7.01 18.14 1.78
C LYS A 92 -5.96 18.13 2.88
N GLU A 93 -5.48 16.95 3.25
CA GLU A 93 -4.21 16.82 3.98
C GLU A 93 -3.13 17.63 3.24
N PRO A 94 -2.25 18.37 3.95
CA PRO A 94 -1.21 19.16 3.31
C PRO A 94 -0.43 18.28 2.33
N GLU A 95 -0.38 18.68 1.05
CA GLU A 95 0.41 17.96 0.02
C GLU A 95 1.92 18.04 0.30
N ASP A 96 2.33 18.92 1.23
CA ASP A 96 3.71 19.09 1.63
C ASP A 96 3.83 19.49 3.11
N TYR A 97 4.57 18.70 3.88
CA TYR A 97 4.94 18.99 5.28
C TYR A 97 6.26 19.74 5.40
N GLY A 98 6.76 20.31 4.29
CA GLY A 98 8.06 20.97 4.21
C GLY A 98 9.23 19.98 4.09
N TRP A 99 8.94 18.70 3.85
CA TRP A 99 9.98 17.70 3.65
C TRP A 99 10.58 17.83 2.25
N SER A 100 11.91 17.81 2.18
CA SER A 100 12.59 17.66 0.90
C SER A 100 12.30 16.26 0.33
N PRO A 101 11.75 16.13 -0.89
CA PRO A 101 11.41 14.84 -1.45
C PRO A 101 12.67 14.03 -1.77
N LEU A 102 12.71 12.80 -1.29
CA LEU A 102 13.74 11.80 -1.59
C LEU A 102 13.13 10.73 -2.48
N SER A 103 13.93 10.10 -3.34
CA SER A 103 13.43 9.11 -4.29
C SER A 103 14.17 7.79 -4.19
N PHE A 104 13.41 6.70 -4.16
CA PHE A 104 13.94 5.34 -4.20
C PHE A 104 13.10 4.46 -5.13
N SER A 105 13.65 3.31 -5.51
CA SER A 105 12.99 2.33 -6.36
C SER A 105 12.96 0.96 -5.68
N THR A 106 11.82 0.30 -5.77
CA THR A 106 11.64 -1.11 -5.40
C THR A 106 11.18 -1.81 -6.66
N GLY A 107 12.08 -2.57 -7.29
CA GLY A 107 11.91 -3.06 -8.66
C GLY A 107 11.50 -1.94 -9.63
N PRO A 108 10.41 -2.11 -10.41
CA PRO A 108 9.99 -1.11 -11.39
C PRO A 108 9.19 0.06 -10.76
N LEU A 109 8.80 -0.03 -9.48
CA LEU A 109 8.09 1.04 -8.78
C LEU A 109 9.03 2.18 -8.46
N HIS A 110 8.61 3.40 -8.81
CA HIS A 110 9.28 4.62 -8.40
C HIS A 110 8.51 5.31 -7.30
N ILE A 111 9.19 5.52 -6.18
CA ILE A 111 8.58 6.03 -4.97
C ILE A 111 9.23 7.37 -4.60
N ILE A 112 8.38 8.33 -4.26
CA ILE A 112 8.80 9.58 -3.62
C ILE A 112 8.50 9.47 -2.14
N TYR A 113 9.51 9.67 -1.31
CA TYR A 113 9.44 9.70 0.14
C TYR A 113 9.58 11.14 0.63
N LYS A 114 8.61 11.60 1.43
CA LYS A 114 8.60 12.89 2.11
C LYS A 114 8.56 12.65 3.62
N GLY A 115 9.72 12.65 4.28
CA GLY A 115 9.81 12.41 5.71
C GLY A 115 11.23 12.59 6.25
N PRO A 116 11.48 12.18 7.52
CA PRO A 116 12.78 12.31 8.16
C PRO A 116 13.92 11.63 7.38
N GLN A 117 15.01 12.38 7.15
CA GLN A 117 16.20 11.90 6.42
C GLN A 117 16.79 10.62 7.03
N MET A 118 16.86 10.54 8.37
CA MET A 118 17.42 9.38 9.07
C MET A 118 16.72 8.05 8.73
N LEU A 119 15.41 8.07 8.50
CA LEU A 119 14.64 6.87 8.16
C LEU A 119 14.97 6.44 6.73
N TYR A 120 15.05 7.42 5.82
CA TYR A 120 15.48 7.18 4.45
C TYR A 120 16.91 6.62 4.38
N ASP A 121 17.84 7.25 5.10
CA ASP A 121 19.24 6.84 5.12
C ASP A 121 19.40 5.41 5.62
N LYS A 122 18.63 5.04 6.65
CA LYS A 122 18.66 3.70 7.25
C LYS A 122 18.07 2.61 6.35
N TYR A 123 16.94 2.86 5.69
CA TYR A 123 16.17 1.79 5.04
C TYR A 123 16.07 1.87 3.50
N PHE A 124 16.25 3.05 2.92
CA PHE A 124 15.94 3.30 1.50
C PHE A 124 17.11 3.84 0.68
N SER A 125 18.19 4.32 1.32
CA SER A 125 19.35 4.92 0.64
C SER A 125 20.02 3.98 -0.37
N GLN A 126 20.17 2.69 -0.04
CA GLN A 126 20.69 1.65 -0.95
C GLN A 126 19.84 1.50 -2.22
N PHE A 127 18.56 1.86 -2.15
CA PHE A 127 17.58 1.78 -3.23
C PHE A 127 17.34 3.14 -3.89
N GLY A 128 18.17 4.15 -3.58
CA GLY A 128 18.03 5.51 -4.07
C GLY A 128 17.97 5.59 -5.60
N SER A 129 17.05 6.42 -6.09
CA SER A 129 16.73 6.50 -7.52
C SER A 129 16.87 7.93 -8.02
N ARG A 130 17.46 8.09 -9.22
CA ARG A 130 17.55 9.37 -9.93
C ARG A 130 16.49 9.51 -11.04
N GLN A 131 15.47 8.65 -11.02
CA GLN A 131 14.41 8.65 -12.02
C GLN A 131 13.63 9.97 -11.96
N LYS A 132 13.40 10.56 -13.14
CA LYS A 132 12.60 11.78 -13.32
C LYS A 132 11.15 11.49 -13.74
N LYS A 133 10.74 10.22 -13.76
CA LYS A 133 9.37 9.84 -14.12
C LYS A 133 8.41 10.24 -13.00
N LYS A 134 7.11 10.26 -13.30
CA LYS A 134 6.07 10.45 -12.29
C LYS A 134 6.11 9.29 -11.29
N ALA A 135 6.04 9.61 -9.99
CA ALA A 135 6.02 8.60 -8.96
C ALA A 135 4.79 7.69 -9.09
N ASP A 136 5.02 6.39 -8.90
CA ASP A 136 3.97 5.40 -8.79
C ASP A 136 3.30 5.48 -7.41
N LEU A 137 4.07 5.80 -6.37
CA LEU A 137 3.60 6.02 -4.99
C LEU A 137 4.33 7.21 -4.37
N THR A 138 3.60 8.09 -3.70
CA THR A 138 4.16 9.13 -2.81
C THR A 138 3.86 8.79 -1.37
N ILE A 139 4.89 8.66 -0.54
CA ILE A 139 4.79 8.42 0.91
C ILE A 139 5.09 9.72 1.63
N GLN A 140 4.25 10.09 2.59
CA GLN A 140 4.45 11.24 3.44
C GLN A 140 4.36 10.86 4.92
N ILE A 141 5.30 11.34 5.73
CA ILE A 141 5.25 11.24 7.18
C ILE A 141 4.72 12.56 7.75
N SER A 142 3.65 12.49 8.53
CA SER A 142 3.03 13.60 9.26
C SER A 142 3.26 13.43 10.76
N PHE A 143 3.63 14.51 11.45
CA PHE A 143 3.69 14.55 12.91
C PHE A 143 2.50 15.26 13.56
N LEU A 144 1.58 15.79 12.76
CA LEU A 144 0.26 16.20 13.28
C LEU A 144 -0.73 15.05 13.06
N PRO A 145 -1.76 14.94 13.90
CA PRO A 145 -2.85 13.99 13.66
C PRO A 145 -3.57 14.27 12.33
N PRO A 146 -4.33 13.29 11.80
CA PRO A 146 -5.19 13.53 10.64
C PRO A 146 -6.18 14.66 10.91
N HIS A 147 -6.48 15.49 9.90
CA HIS A 147 -7.39 16.62 10.05
C HIS A 147 -8.84 16.20 10.31
N SER A 148 -9.22 15.01 9.85
CA SER A 148 -10.55 14.44 10.07
C SER A 148 -10.47 12.93 10.22
N LEU A 149 -11.17 12.39 11.22
CA LEU A 149 -11.32 10.95 11.37
C LEU A 149 -12.33 10.45 10.32
N LYS A 150 -11.87 9.56 9.44
CA LYS A 150 -12.71 9.00 8.39
C LYS A 150 -13.35 7.71 8.90
N ASN A 151 -14.67 7.61 8.74
CA ASN A 151 -15.39 6.36 8.96
C ASN A 151 -15.41 5.48 7.72
N GLY A 152 -15.62 4.19 7.95
CA GLY A 152 -15.66 3.20 6.88
C GLY A 152 -16.03 1.81 7.38
N THR A 153 -15.96 0.84 6.48
CA THR A 153 -16.25 -0.57 6.78
C THR A 153 -14.98 -1.29 7.19
N ILE A 154 -14.98 -1.97 8.34
CA ILE A 154 -13.84 -2.79 8.77
C ILE A 154 -13.71 -4.00 7.84
N LEU A 155 -12.58 -4.11 7.16
CA LEU A 155 -12.23 -5.23 6.28
C LEU A 155 -11.39 -6.29 6.99
N VAL A 156 -10.43 -5.85 7.80
CA VAL A 156 -9.53 -6.74 8.56
C VAL A 156 -9.50 -6.26 10.01
N ARG A 157 -9.58 -7.21 10.94
CA ARG A 157 -9.47 -6.94 12.37
C ARG A 157 -8.64 -8.03 13.03
N THR A 158 -7.43 -7.67 13.44
CA THR A 158 -6.57 -8.48 14.30
C THR A 158 -6.17 -7.66 15.53
N ASP A 159 -5.40 -8.25 16.43
CA ASP A 159 -4.76 -7.55 17.54
C ASP A 159 -3.60 -6.63 17.08
N GLU A 160 -3.16 -6.77 15.82
CA GLU A 160 -2.02 -6.02 15.26
C GLU A 160 -2.45 -4.94 14.27
N LEU A 161 -3.56 -5.17 13.56
CA LEU A 161 -4.00 -4.31 12.46
C LEU A 161 -5.52 -4.24 12.39
N LEU A 162 -6.05 -3.02 12.26
CA LEU A 162 -7.37 -2.79 11.71
C LEU A 162 -7.24 -2.14 10.33
N LEU A 163 -7.91 -2.72 9.35
CA LEU A 163 -8.03 -2.18 8.00
C LEU A 163 -9.46 -1.72 7.77
N ILE A 164 -9.64 -0.46 7.40
CA ILE A 164 -10.95 0.16 7.20
C ILE A 164 -11.04 0.63 5.75
N ASP A 165 -12.08 0.18 5.07
CA ASP A 165 -12.46 0.66 3.74
C ASP A 165 -13.22 1.97 3.83
N THR A 166 -12.71 3.02 3.21
CA THR A 166 -13.45 4.27 3.02
C THR A 166 -13.73 4.48 1.54
N LYS A 167 -14.39 5.59 1.18
CA LYS A 167 -14.74 5.89 -0.21
C LYS A 167 -13.52 5.89 -1.15
N ASN A 168 -12.43 6.55 -0.76
CA ASN A 168 -11.26 6.77 -1.61
C ASN A 168 -9.96 6.13 -1.09
N ASP A 169 -9.92 5.83 0.20
CA ASP A 169 -8.70 5.42 0.90
C ASP A 169 -8.95 4.13 1.70
N TYR A 170 -7.89 3.36 1.90
CA TYR A 170 -7.78 2.39 2.97
C TYR A 170 -7.15 3.07 4.19
N LEU A 171 -7.76 2.92 5.36
CA LEU A 171 -7.17 3.35 6.63
C LEU A 171 -6.61 2.15 7.37
N PHE A 172 -5.37 2.27 7.80
CA PHE A 172 -4.68 1.29 8.61
C PHE A 172 -4.51 1.87 10.00
N LEU A 173 -5.02 1.18 11.02
CA LEU A 173 -4.75 1.47 12.42
C LEU A 173 -3.85 0.37 12.98
N PHE A 174 -2.81 0.76 13.71
CA PHE A 174 -1.80 -0.17 14.23
C PHE A 174 -1.79 -0.16 15.77
N PRO A 175 -2.67 -0.94 16.44
CA PRO A 175 -2.73 -0.97 17.90
C PRO A 175 -1.40 -1.28 18.60
N LYS A 176 -0.50 -2.02 17.93
CA LYS A 176 0.80 -2.44 18.47
C LYS A 176 1.98 -1.55 18.06
N PHE A 177 1.79 -0.50 17.25
CA PHE A 177 2.87 0.42 16.82
C PHE A 177 2.70 1.78 17.51
N PRO A 178 3.34 2.03 18.67
CA PRO A 178 3.14 3.27 19.42
C PRO A 178 3.51 4.52 18.61
N VAL A 179 4.56 4.43 17.78
CA VAL A 179 5.01 5.52 16.91
C VAL A 179 4.09 5.75 15.71
N LEU A 180 3.41 4.74 15.18
CA LEU A 180 2.58 4.83 13.97
C LEU A 180 1.14 4.46 14.33
N ARG A 181 0.30 5.44 14.61
CA ARG A 181 -1.07 5.16 15.05
C ARG A 181 -1.99 4.86 13.88
N GLU A 182 -1.81 5.60 12.80
CA GLU A 182 -2.72 5.58 11.65
C GLU A 182 -1.97 5.84 10.34
N MET A 183 -2.40 5.18 9.27
CA MET A 183 -1.92 5.45 7.91
C MET A 183 -3.11 5.45 6.95
N HIS A 184 -3.15 6.44 6.05
CA HIS A 184 -4.12 6.51 4.96
C HIS A 184 -3.43 6.16 3.65
N VAL A 185 -4.00 5.25 2.88
CA VAL A 185 -3.48 4.86 1.56
C VAL A 185 -4.58 4.98 0.52
N ARG A 186 -4.35 5.74 -0.56
CA ARG A 186 -5.32 5.81 -1.66
C ARG A 186 -5.52 4.42 -2.26
N LYS A 187 -6.77 4.07 -2.61
CA LYS A 187 -7.11 2.76 -3.20
C LYS A 187 -6.33 2.43 -4.47
N ASN A 188 -5.94 3.45 -5.24
CA ASN A 188 -5.11 3.30 -6.44
C ASN A 188 -3.59 3.21 -6.16
N GLY A 189 -3.17 3.15 -4.90
CA GLY A 189 -1.77 3.02 -4.49
C GLY A 189 -0.89 4.26 -4.76
N SER A 190 -1.46 5.38 -5.20
CA SER A 190 -0.65 6.55 -5.63
C SER A 190 -0.12 7.41 -4.48
N GLN A 191 -0.73 7.33 -3.30
CA GLN A 191 -0.37 8.15 -2.15
C GLN A 191 -0.59 7.39 -0.85
N ALA A 192 0.33 7.56 0.09
CA ALA A 192 0.20 7.14 1.47
C ALA A 192 0.65 8.25 2.42
N ILE A 193 -0.13 8.47 3.49
CA ILE A 193 0.20 9.42 4.57
C ILE A 193 0.22 8.63 5.87
N LEU A 194 1.36 8.66 6.57
CA LEU A 194 1.55 8.00 7.86
C LEU A 194 1.54 9.07 8.96
N PHE A 195 0.71 8.88 9.97
CA PHE A 195 0.57 9.79 11.11
C PHE A 195 1.37 9.24 12.29
N CYS A 196 2.51 9.86 12.54
CA CYS A 196 3.51 9.37 13.47
C CYS A 196 3.68 10.28 14.70
N ASP A 197 4.09 9.68 15.81
CA ASP A 197 4.52 10.40 17.01
C ASP A 197 6.01 10.76 16.91
N ASN A 198 6.32 12.04 16.76
CA ASN A 198 7.70 12.52 16.63
C ASN A 198 8.59 12.13 17.84
N SER A 199 8.01 12.02 19.03
CA SER A 199 8.78 11.69 20.25
C SER A 199 9.31 10.26 20.28
N LEU A 200 8.71 9.36 19.49
CA LEU A 200 9.06 7.94 19.44
C LEU A 200 9.81 7.55 18.15
N LEU A 201 9.98 8.50 17.22
CA LEU A 201 10.55 8.26 15.90
C LEU A 201 11.86 7.49 15.97
N GLU A 202 12.88 8.04 16.65
CA GLU A 202 14.23 7.46 16.68
C GLU A 202 14.27 6.04 17.29
N GLN A 203 13.39 5.78 18.25
CA GLN A 203 13.34 4.51 18.99
C GLN A 203 12.60 3.42 18.23
N GLN A 204 11.65 3.78 17.37
CA GLN A 204 10.70 2.85 16.74
C GLN A 204 10.60 3.01 15.21
N MET A 205 11.64 3.53 14.55
CA MET A 205 11.64 3.70 13.08
C MET A 205 11.30 2.42 12.30
N GLU A 206 11.58 1.25 12.87
CA GLU A 206 11.27 -0.04 12.25
C GLU A 206 9.75 -0.24 12.05
N ASP A 207 8.92 0.20 13.00
CA ASP A 207 7.46 0.10 12.87
C ASP A 207 6.95 0.95 11.71
N ILE A 208 7.53 2.13 11.51
CA ILE A 208 7.21 3.00 10.36
C ILE A 208 7.65 2.32 9.06
N PHE A 209 8.83 1.71 9.02
CA PHE A 209 9.32 0.96 7.86
C PHE A 209 8.39 -0.22 7.50
N HIS A 210 7.90 -0.95 8.49
CA HIS A 210 6.90 -2.01 8.30
C HIS A 210 5.53 -1.46 7.89
N GLY A 211 5.12 -0.31 8.42
CA GLY A 211 3.91 0.40 8.01
C GLY A 211 3.93 0.80 6.54
N ILE A 212 5.04 1.39 6.08
CA ILE A 212 5.25 1.77 4.67
C ILE A 212 5.09 0.57 3.73
N ARG A 213 5.49 -0.63 4.15
CA ARG A 213 5.34 -1.86 3.36
C ARG A 213 3.90 -2.06 2.88
N PHE A 214 2.90 -1.79 3.72
CA PHE A 214 1.49 -1.96 3.36
C PHE A 214 1.07 -1.04 2.19
N ALA A 215 1.56 0.21 2.18
CA ALA A 215 1.32 1.12 1.06
C ALA A 215 1.98 0.61 -0.23
N VAL A 216 3.20 0.09 -0.13
CA VAL A 216 3.93 -0.49 -1.27
C VAL A 216 3.23 -1.74 -1.80
N LEU A 217 2.69 -2.60 -0.93
CA LEU A 217 1.93 -3.79 -1.34
C LEU A 217 0.69 -3.42 -2.17
N ILE A 218 -0.01 -2.34 -1.82
CA ILE A 218 -1.14 -1.83 -2.60
C ILE A 218 -0.66 -1.29 -3.95
N ALA A 219 0.35 -0.42 -3.96
CA ALA A 219 0.90 0.15 -5.19
C ALA A 219 1.47 -0.91 -6.14
N ALA A 220 2.11 -1.94 -5.59
CA ALA A 220 2.62 -3.10 -6.33
C ALA A 220 1.50 -3.88 -7.02
N SER A 221 0.42 -4.19 -6.30
CA SER A 221 -0.74 -4.91 -6.84
C SER A 221 -1.39 -4.17 -8.03
N GLU A 222 -1.52 -2.84 -7.94
CA GLU A 222 -2.02 -2.00 -9.04
C GLU A 222 -1.10 -2.01 -10.28
N LYS A 223 0.16 -2.40 -10.12
CA LYS A 223 1.16 -2.51 -11.20
C LYS A 223 1.43 -3.96 -11.63
N GLY A 224 0.65 -4.92 -11.12
CA GLY A 224 0.83 -6.35 -11.44
C GLY A 224 2.08 -6.97 -10.81
N LEU A 225 2.55 -6.40 -9.69
CA LEU A 225 3.68 -6.88 -8.91
C LEU A 225 3.18 -7.47 -7.60
N PHE A 226 3.73 -8.62 -7.20
CA PHE A 226 3.24 -9.37 -6.06
C PHE A 226 4.38 -9.82 -5.17
N PHE A 227 4.15 -9.83 -3.86
CA PHE A 227 5.14 -10.25 -2.88
C PHE A 227 4.85 -11.68 -2.41
N LEU A 228 5.84 -12.55 -2.52
CA LEU A 228 5.81 -13.92 -2.05
C LEU A 228 6.70 -14.07 -0.81
N HIS A 229 6.15 -14.60 0.28
CA HIS A 229 6.91 -14.94 1.48
C HIS A 229 7.82 -16.15 1.20
N SER A 230 9.09 -15.88 0.99
CA SER A 230 10.10 -16.83 0.50
C SER A 230 11.52 -16.30 0.74
N ALA A 231 12.48 -17.20 0.90
CA ALA A 231 13.89 -16.88 0.80
C ALA A 231 14.37 -17.11 -0.65
N SER A 232 15.35 -16.36 -1.12
CA SER A 232 15.85 -16.46 -2.50
C SER A 232 17.38 -16.46 -2.55
N LEU A 233 17.89 -17.17 -3.56
CA LEU A 233 19.32 -17.26 -3.85
C LEU A 233 19.58 -17.12 -5.36
N LEU A 234 20.79 -16.70 -5.71
CA LEU A 234 21.25 -16.64 -7.08
C LEU A 234 21.99 -17.92 -7.45
N TYR A 235 21.52 -18.59 -8.50
CA TYR A 235 22.20 -19.76 -9.05
C TYR A 235 22.01 -19.82 -10.57
N GLN A 236 23.12 -19.96 -11.30
CA GLN A 236 23.17 -19.97 -12.77
C GLN A 236 22.47 -18.73 -13.40
N GLY A 237 22.69 -17.54 -12.82
CA GLY A 237 22.16 -16.28 -13.31
C GLY A 237 20.65 -16.07 -13.10
N LYS A 238 19.97 -16.95 -12.37
CA LYS A 238 18.54 -16.85 -12.05
C LYS A 238 18.30 -16.86 -10.54
N ALA A 239 17.24 -16.18 -10.11
CA ALA A 239 16.77 -16.22 -8.72
C ALA A 239 15.89 -17.46 -8.49
N TRP A 240 16.23 -18.25 -7.47
CA TRP A 240 15.48 -19.43 -7.06
C TRP A 240 14.84 -19.20 -5.70
N LEU A 241 13.52 -19.38 -5.63
CA LEU A 241 12.73 -19.06 -4.44
C LEU A 241 12.39 -20.32 -3.65
N PHE A 242 12.58 -20.24 -2.34
CA PHE A 242 12.25 -21.28 -1.37
C PHE A 242 11.19 -20.73 -0.42
N SER A 243 9.97 -21.24 -0.55
CA SER A 243 8.83 -20.84 0.26
C SER A 243 8.39 -21.99 1.18
N GLY A 244 7.65 -21.68 2.24
CA GLY A 244 7.20 -22.67 3.20
C GLY A 244 6.38 -22.03 4.32
N LYS A 245 5.83 -22.86 5.21
CA LYS A 245 5.20 -22.34 6.44
C LYS A 245 6.26 -21.65 7.30
N SER A 246 5.81 -20.69 8.12
CA SER A 246 6.71 -20.10 9.10
C SER A 246 7.27 -21.21 10.00
N GLY A 247 8.57 -21.18 10.28
CA GLY A 247 9.27 -22.24 11.01
C GLY A 247 9.66 -23.49 10.19
N THR A 248 9.31 -23.59 8.91
CA THR A 248 9.69 -24.77 8.08
C THR A 248 11.18 -24.82 7.71
N GLY A 249 11.93 -23.72 7.93
CA GLY A 249 13.38 -23.68 7.72
C GLY A 249 13.82 -23.10 6.36
N LYS A 250 13.10 -22.11 5.82
CA LYS A 250 13.48 -21.42 4.55
C LYS A 250 14.93 -20.91 4.57
N SER A 251 15.27 -20.13 5.58
CA SER A 251 16.61 -19.58 5.78
C SER A 251 17.65 -20.67 6.06
N THR A 252 17.26 -21.73 6.77
CA THR A 252 18.10 -22.92 6.98
C THR A 252 18.46 -23.55 5.63
N HIS A 253 17.47 -23.78 4.76
CA HIS A 253 17.70 -24.39 3.46
C HIS A 253 18.59 -23.51 2.56
N THR A 254 18.33 -22.21 2.48
CA THR A 254 19.17 -21.31 1.67
C THR A 254 20.59 -21.19 2.22
N ASN A 255 20.78 -21.29 3.54
CA ASN A 255 22.12 -21.34 4.15
C ASN A 255 22.89 -22.61 3.78
N LEU A 256 22.22 -23.76 3.66
CA LEU A 256 22.86 -24.98 3.17
C LEU A 256 23.42 -24.79 1.74
N TRP A 257 22.68 -24.10 0.87
CA TRP A 257 23.15 -23.77 -0.46
C TRP A 257 24.37 -22.83 -0.44
N LYS A 258 24.34 -21.80 0.41
CA LYS A 258 25.49 -20.91 0.62
C LYS A 258 26.73 -21.66 1.09
N GLU A 259 26.58 -22.57 2.06
CA GLU A 259 27.69 -23.35 2.62
C GLU A 259 28.25 -24.39 1.65
N GLN A 260 27.39 -25.07 0.88
CA GLN A 260 27.80 -26.18 0.02
C GLN A 260 28.21 -25.75 -1.38
N PHE A 261 27.55 -24.73 -1.93
CA PHE A 261 27.66 -24.35 -3.34
C PHE A 261 28.10 -22.90 -3.52
N CYS A 262 28.41 -22.18 -2.44
CA CYS A 262 28.85 -20.79 -2.45
C CYS A 262 27.86 -19.86 -3.17
N THR A 263 26.55 -20.12 -3.08
CA THR A 263 25.53 -19.27 -3.71
C THR A 263 25.29 -18.00 -2.90
N GLU A 264 25.08 -16.90 -3.63
CA GLU A 264 24.66 -15.63 -3.05
C GLU A 264 23.19 -15.67 -2.63
N LEU A 265 22.88 -15.12 -1.46
CA LEU A 265 21.51 -14.96 -0.98
C LEU A 265 20.99 -13.60 -1.40
N LEU A 266 19.80 -13.55 -1.99
CA LEU A 266 19.21 -12.33 -2.55
C LEU A 266 18.23 -11.67 -1.56
N ASN A 267 17.36 -12.46 -0.94
CA ASN A 267 16.46 -12.01 0.12
C ASN A 267 16.09 -13.16 1.07
N GLY A 268 16.01 -12.92 2.37
CA GLY A 268 15.70 -13.96 3.36
C GLY A 268 14.22 -14.14 3.73
N ASP A 269 13.33 -13.25 3.30
CA ASP A 269 11.95 -13.19 3.81
C ASP A 269 10.89 -12.94 2.73
N LEU A 270 11.03 -11.87 1.94
CA LEU A 270 10.02 -11.44 0.97
C LEU A 270 10.66 -11.27 -0.41
N ASN A 271 10.00 -11.77 -1.45
CA ASN A 271 10.44 -11.57 -2.82
C ASN A 271 9.32 -10.93 -3.63
N MET A 272 9.61 -9.78 -4.24
CA MET A 272 8.69 -9.14 -5.18
C MET A 272 8.87 -9.76 -6.56
N ILE A 273 7.77 -10.18 -7.16
CA ILE A 273 7.74 -10.88 -8.45
C ILE A 273 6.82 -10.11 -9.40
N GLY A 274 7.18 -10.07 -10.66
CA GLY A 274 6.34 -9.55 -11.74
C GLY A 274 6.87 -9.97 -13.10
N PHE A 275 6.25 -9.45 -14.16
CA PHE A 275 6.57 -9.84 -15.52
C PHE A 275 7.09 -8.66 -16.33
N GLU A 276 8.18 -8.89 -17.07
CA GLU A 276 8.73 -7.99 -18.09
C GLU A 276 8.88 -8.78 -19.39
N ASN A 277 8.30 -8.28 -20.48
CA ASN A 277 8.37 -8.92 -21.81
C ASN A 277 8.06 -10.44 -21.76
N SER A 278 6.99 -10.81 -21.05
CA SER A 278 6.55 -12.20 -20.84
C SER A 278 7.51 -13.10 -20.05
N SER A 279 8.53 -12.54 -19.41
CA SER A 279 9.44 -13.26 -18.52
C SER A 279 9.20 -12.86 -17.07
N ALA A 280 9.18 -13.82 -16.16
CA ALA A 280 9.05 -13.54 -14.73
C ALA A 280 10.39 -13.08 -14.14
N TYR A 281 10.35 -12.06 -13.29
CA TYR A 281 11.51 -11.50 -12.59
C TYR A 281 11.26 -11.43 -11.10
N VAL A 282 12.35 -11.55 -10.34
CA VAL A 282 12.43 -11.24 -8.92
C VAL A 282 13.14 -9.89 -8.81
N TYR A 283 12.49 -8.95 -8.15
CA TYR A 283 12.95 -7.57 -8.08
C TYR A 283 13.60 -7.23 -6.75
N GLY A 284 14.64 -6.40 -6.82
CA GLY A 284 15.32 -5.85 -5.65
C GLY A 284 14.42 -4.92 -4.84
N GLN A 285 14.43 -5.09 -3.52
CA GLN A 285 13.53 -4.40 -2.60
C GLN A 285 14.07 -4.40 -1.14
N PRO A 286 13.72 -3.41 -0.30
CA PRO A 286 14.34 -3.20 1.03
C PRO A 286 13.83 -4.10 2.17
N TRP A 287 12.64 -4.67 2.07
CA TRP A 287 12.01 -5.52 3.09
C TRP A 287 12.56 -6.95 3.09
N CYS A 288 13.51 -7.26 3.97
CA CYS A 288 14.14 -8.58 4.10
C CYS A 288 13.92 -9.28 5.44
N GLY A 289 12.94 -8.83 6.22
CA GLY A 289 12.64 -9.37 7.55
C GLY A 289 13.87 -9.27 8.47
N THR A 290 14.08 -10.30 9.30
CA THR A 290 15.22 -10.37 10.23
C THR A 290 16.52 -10.83 9.58
N SER A 291 16.52 -11.12 8.28
CA SER A 291 17.71 -11.65 7.61
C SER A 291 18.76 -10.58 7.33
N GLU A 292 18.36 -9.31 7.25
CA GLU A 292 19.18 -8.17 6.81
C GLU A 292 19.80 -8.34 5.41
N ILE A 293 19.40 -9.38 4.66
CA ILE A 293 19.89 -9.68 3.33
C ILE A 293 18.88 -9.15 2.32
N CYS A 294 19.25 -8.10 1.61
CA CYS A 294 18.52 -7.57 0.47
C CYS A 294 19.46 -7.07 -0.62
N THR A 295 18.97 -6.97 -1.84
CA THR A 295 19.71 -6.45 -3.00
C THR A 295 18.81 -5.49 -3.79
N PRO A 296 19.38 -4.43 -4.40
CA PRO A 296 18.67 -3.57 -5.35
C PRO A 296 18.58 -4.16 -6.75
N GLU A 297 19.28 -5.26 -7.04
CA GLU A 297 19.35 -5.86 -8.37
C GLU A 297 18.12 -6.73 -8.68
N ASN A 298 17.80 -6.84 -9.97
CA ASN A 298 16.69 -7.65 -10.47
C ASN A 298 17.23 -8.88 -11.20
N PHE A 299 16.57 -10.02 -11.01
CA PHE A 299 17.01 -11.29 -11.57
C PHE A 299 15.85 -12.02 -12.27
N PRO A 300 16.09 -12.69 -13.41
CA PRO A 300 15.10 -13.60 -13.97
C PRO A 300 14.72 -14.68 -12.96
N LEU A 301 13.43 -15.00 -12.84
CA LEU A 301 12.96 -16.06 -11.97
C LEU A 301 13.31 -17.43 -12.57
N GLY A 302 14.01 -18.26 -11.79
CA GLY A 302 14.35 -19.64 -12.15
C GLY A 302 13.24 -20.63 -11.82
N GLY A 303 12.59 -20.46 -10.67
CA GLY A 303 11.54 -21.36 -10.19
C GLY A 303 11.24 -21.16 -8.71
N ILE A 304 10.19 -21.84 -8.25
CA ILE A 304 9.70 -21.77 -6.87
C ILE A 304 9.62 -23.18 -6.28
N THR A 305 10.24 -23.36 -5.12
CA THR A 305 10.21 -24.62 -4.37
C THR A 305 9.50 -24.41 -3.03
N PHE A 306 8.43 -25.16 -2.79
CA PHE A 306 7.75 -25.21 -1.50
C PHE A 306 8.36 -26.29 -0.61
N LEU A 307 8.93 -25.87 0.52
CA LEU A 307 9.54 -26.74 1.52
C LEU A 307 8.47 -27.36 2.42
N LYS A 308 8.63 -28.65 2.71
CA LYS A 308 7.83 -29.41 3.66
C LYS A 308 8.75 -30.28 4.51
N GLN A 309 8.67 -30.17 5.84
CA GLN A 309 9.47 -31.04 6.70
C GLN A 309 9.04 -32.50 6.56
N ALA A 310 10.01 -33.39 6.39
CA ALA A 310 9.79 -34.83 6.27
C ALA A 310 11.03 -35.62 6.75
N GLY A 311 10.89 -36.93 6.94
CA GLY A 311 12.00 -37.82 7.28
C GLY A 311 12.88 -38.23 6.09
N GLN A 312 12.55 -37.78 4.88
CA GLN A 312 13.25 -38.12 3.64
C GLN A 312 13.27 -36.92 2.68
N ASN A 313 14.32 -36.84 1.87
CA ASN A 313 14.52 -35.79 0.87
C ASN A 313 13.93 -36.22 -0.49
N ILE A 314 12.75 -35.71 -0.83
CA ILE A 314 12.03 -36.05 -2.07
C ILE A 314 11.48 -34.76 -2.69
N CYS A 315 11.85 -34.52 -3.95
CA CYS A 315 11.29 -33.44 -4.75
C CYS A 315 10.19 -33.98 -5.67
N THR A 316 9.02 -33.35 -5.64
CA THR A 316 7.88 -33.71 -6.48
C THR A 316 7.38 -32.48 -7.26
N VAL A 317 6.72 -32.71 -8.39
CA VAL A 317 5.97 -31.68 -9.10
C VAL A 317 4.49 -31.86 -8.73
N PRO A 318 3.89 -30.95 -7.94
CA PRO A 318 2.48 -31.03 -7.59
C PRO A 318 1.57 -30.87 -8.82
N GLU A 319 0.27 -31.13 -8.67
CA GLU A 319 -0.69 -30.82 -9.74
C GLU A 319 -0.88 -29.30 -9.88
N THR A 320 -1.30 -28.83 -11.05
CA THR A 320 -1.49 -27.38 -11.32
C THR A 320 -2.36 -26.66 -10.27
N PRO A 321 -3.52 -27.21 -9.84
CA PRO A 321 -4.32 -26.58 -8.78
C PRO A 321 -3.55 -26.46 -7.45
N GLU A 322 -2.74 -27.46 -7.10
CA GLU A 322 -1.95 -27.48 -5.86
C GLU A 322 -0.82 -26.44 -5.91
N LYS A 323 -0.15 -26.29 -7.06
CA LYS A 323 0.87 -25.25 -7.28
C LYS A 323 0.28 -23.85 -7.11
N ILE A 324 -0.84 -23.58 -7.78
CA ILE A 324 -1.53 -22.28 -7.73
C ILE A 324 -1.96 -21.99 -6.29
N LEU A 325 -2.56 -22.97 -5.61
CA LEU A 325 -2.96 -22.82 -4.21
C LEU A 325 -1.76 -22.56 -3.29
N ALA A 326 -0.64 -23.27 -3.50
CA ALA A 326 0.57 -23.07 -2.72
C ALA A 326 1.16 -21.66 -2.91
N ILE A 327 1.14 -21.11 -4.13
CA ILE A 327 1.55 -19.73 -4.42
C ILE A 327 0.63 -18.75 -3.68
N ILE A 328 -0.69 -18.85 -3.88
CA ILE A 328 -1.67 -17.92 -3.28
C ILE A 328 -1.54 -17.89 -1.76
N GLN A 329 -1.38 -19.05 -1.10
CA GLN A 329 -1.23 -19.15 0.36
C GLN A 329 0.06 -18.52 0.91
N ARG A 330 1.00 -18.14 0.04
CA ARG A 330 2.28 -17.51 0.41
C ARG A 330 2.42 -16.10 -0.14
N LEU A 331 1.46 -15.61 -0.93
CA LEU A 331 1.39 -14.20 -1.28
C LEU A 331 1.03 -13.39 -0.03
N ILE A 332 1.73 -12.28 0.17
CA ILE A 332 1.40 -11.28 1.18
C ILE A 332 0.72 -10.05 0.58
N SER A 333 0.50 -10.06 -0.74
CA SER A 333 -0.23 -9.02 -1.45
C SER A 333 -1.68 -8.91 -0.93
N PRO A 334 -2.30 -7.72 -1.02
CA PRO A 334 -3.67 -7.49 -0.58
C PRO A 334 -4.66 -8.54 -1.10
N ALA A 335 -5.58 -8.99 -0.23
CA ALA A 335 -6.59 -10.02 -0.56
C ALA A 335 -7.89 -9.86 0.24
N TRP A 336 -8.16 -8.67 0.77
CA TRP A 336 -9.29 -8.40 1.67
C TRP A 336 -10.63 -8.15 0.94
N ASP A 337 -10.61 -8.07 -0.38
CA ASP A 337 -11.81 -8.06 -1.21
C ASP A 337 -11.70 -9.04 -2.39
N GLU A 338 -12.83 -9.29 -3.05
CA GLU A 338 -12.95 -10.25 -4.15
C GLU A 338 -12.08 -9.88 -5.36
N ILE A 339 -11.95 -8.58 -5.67
CA ILE A 339 -11.18 -8.09 -6.82
C ILE A 339 -9.70 -8.36 -6.59
N LEU A 340 -9.19 -8.04 -5.39
CA LEU A 340 -7.82 -8.27 -4.99
C LEU A 340 -7.48 -9.76 -4.94
N LEU A 341 -8.36 -10.60 -4.39
CA LEU A 341 -8.15 -12.04 -4.39
C LEU A 341 -8.11 -12.62 -5.82
N LYS A 342 -9.00 -12.17 -6.71
CA LYS A 342 -8.98 -12.59 -8.13
C LYS A 342 -7.69 -12.17 -8.84
N ARG A 343 -7.13 -11.00 -8.53
CA ARG A 343 -5.81 -10.58 -9.04
C ARG A 343 -4.70 -11.52 -8.55
N ASN A 344 -4.70 -11.89 -7.28
CA ASN A 344 -3.74 -12.85 -6.73
C ASN A 344 -3.84 -14.23 -7.41
N ILE A 345 -5.06 -14.71 -7.69
CA ILE A 345 -5.30 -15.97 -8.41
C ILE A 345 -4.74 -15.88 -9.84
N SER A 346 -5.11 -14.84 -10.58
CA SER A 346 -4.67 -14.66 -11.97
C SER A 346 -3.14 -14.56 -12.07
N PHE A 347 -2.50 -13.87 -11.13
CA PHE A 347 -1.05 -13.80 -11.04
C PHE A 347 -0.42 -15.19 -10.78
N ALA A 348 -0.96 -15.96 -9.83
CA ALA A 348 -0.47 -17.30 -9.53
C ALA A 348 -0.61 -18.26 -10.73
N GLU A 349 -1.72 -18.18 -11.47
CA GLU A 349 -1.93 -18.93 -12.72
C GLU A 349 -0.91 -18.55 -13.80
N GLN A 350 -0.58 -17.25 -13.91
CA GLN A 350 0.44 -16.79 -14.85
C GLN A 350 1.83 -17.32 -14.43
N LEU A 351 2.15 -17.26 -13.14
CA LEU A 351 3.44 -17.69 -12.61
C LEU A 351 3.68 -19.20 -12.81
N GLU A 352 2.66 -20.03 -12.56
CA GLU A 352 2.73 -21.48 -12.76
C GLU A 352 3.02 -21.86 -14.23
N LYS A 353 2.51 -21.08 -15.19
CA LYS A 353 2.74 -21.30 -16.62
C LYS A 353 4.16 -20.94 -17.08
N HIS A 354 4.84 -20.02 -16.39
CA HIS A 354 6.11 -19.44 -16.85
C HIS A 354 7.33 -19.91 -16.06
N CYS A 355 7.16 -20.52 -14.89
CA CYS A 355 8.28 -21.05 -14.11
C CYS A 355 7.93 -22.39 -13.46
N PRO A 356 8.91 -23.28 -13.26
CA PRO A 356 8.69 -24.53 -12.56
C PRO A 356 8.35 -24.28 -11.10
N VAL A 357 7.39 -25.06 -10.61
CA VAL A 357 6.97 -25.07 -9.21
C VAL A 357 7.10 -26.49 -8.67
N TRP A 358 7.88 -26.64 -7.61
CA TRP A 358 8.14 -27.92 -6.96
C TRP A 358 7.68 -27.92 -5.51
N GLN A 359 7.53 -29.12 -4.97
CA GLN A 359 7.49 -29.36 -3.53
C GLN A 359 8.68 -30.22 -3.14
N LEU A 360 9.49 -29.71 -2.21
CA LEU A 360 10.59 -30.44 -1.60
C LEU A 360 10.17 -30.88 -0.20
N SER A 361 9.93 -32.17 -0.03
CA SER A 361 9.87 -32.79 1.29
C SER A 361 11.31 -33.01 1.75
N CYS A 362 11.73 -32.47 2.90
CA CYS A 362 13.13 -32.52 3.31
C CYS A 362 13.38 -32.59 4.81
N THR A 363 14.53 -33.19 5.14
CA THR A 363 15.25 -33.05 6.41
C THR A 363 16.04 -31.73 6.41
N PRO A 364 16.53 -31.23 7.57
CA PRO A 364 17.34 -30.03 7.64
C PRO A 364 18.82 -30.26 7.27
N ASP A 365 19.14 -31.38 6.61
CA ASP A 365 20.51 -31.77 6.31
C ASP A 365 20.97 -31.29 4.92
N LYS A 366 22.29 -31.42 4.75
CA LYS A 366 23.03 -31.12 3.53
C LYS A 366 22.55 -31.89 2.29
N GLU A 367 21.90 -33.03 2.46
CA GLU A 367 21.41 -33.83 1.34
C GLU A 367 20.17 -33.18 0.69
N ALA A 368 19.35 -32.46 1.46
CA ALA A 368 18.19 -31.75 0.93
C ALA A 368 18.55 -30.74 -0.16
N ALA A 369 19.64 -29.99 0.02
CA ALA A 369 20.11 -29.01 -0.94
C ALA A 369 20.71 -29.68 -2.20
N ILE A 370 21.39 -30.82 -2.05
CA ILE A 370 21.90 -31.63 -3.17
C ILE A 370 20.76 -32.15 -4.04
N VAL A 371 19.71 -32.72 -3.42
CA VAL A 371 18.52 -33.22 -4.13
C VAL A 371 17.87 -32.09 -4.93
N MET A 372 17.66 -30.93 -4.31
CA MET A 372 17.06 -29.80 -5.02
C MET A 372 17.94 -29.27 -6.15
N LYS A 373 19.25 -29.16 -5.93
CA LYS A 373 20.20 -28.72 -6.95
C LYS A 373 20.16 -29.63 -8.18
N LYS A 374 20.07 -30.94 -7.98
CA LYS A 374 19.97 -31.91 -9.08
C LYS A 374 18.71 -31.68 -9.93
N GLU A 375 17.57 -31.42 -9.31
CA GLU A 375 16.32 -31.12 -10.04
C GLU A 375 16.39 -29.77 -10.77
N ILE A 376 16.99 -28.75 -10.14
CA ILE A 376 17.23 -27.45 -10.77
C ILE A 376 18.15 -27.60 -12.00
N ASP A 377 19.29 -28.28 -11.85
CA ASP A 377 20.24 -28.53 -12.94
C ASP A 377 19.60 -29.33 -14.09
N LYS A 378 18.72 -30.28 -13.76
CA LYS A 378 17.95 -31.05 -14.76
C LYS A 378 17.00 -30.13 -15.53
N HIS A 379 16.29 -29.25 -14.85
CA HIS A 379 15.38 -28.29 -15.49
C HIS A 379 16.12 -27.30 -16.39
N ILE A 380 17.24 -26.74 -15.92
CA ILE A 380 18.07 -25.81 -16.71
C ILE A 380 18.56 -26.44 -18.01
N LYS A 381 18.84 -27.75 -18.02
CA LYS A 381 19.29 -28.46 -19.24
C LYS A 381 18.17 -28.70 -20.26
N THR A 382 16.92 -28.65 -19.84
CA THR A 382 15.74 -28.95 -20.68
C THR A 382 15.05 -27.72 -21.26
N CYS A 383 15.45 -26.52 -20.82
CA CYS A 383 14.92 -25.23 -21.25
C CYS A 383 16.04 -24.41 -21.91
#